data_AF-A0A7V4P456-F1
#
_entry.id   AF-A0A7V4P456-F1
#
_cell.length_a   1.000
_cell.length_b   1.000
_cell.length_c   1.000
_cell.angle_alpha   90.00
_cell.angle_beta   90.00
_cell.angle_gamma   90.00
#
_symmetry.space_group_name_H-M   'P 1'
#
loop_
_entity.id
_entity.type
_entity.pdbx_description
1 polymer ?
#
loop_
_entity_poly.entity_id
_entity_poly.type
_entity_poly.pdbx_seq_one_letter_code
_entity_poly.pdbx_strand_id
1 'polypeptide(L)'
;MVRQRMGLQRAGLRPGHPAGSHDLTEFPGSVHRRRSISGRRLFMLQSGAAGLSPRPEFPTMVRRDRQCEIAPLLLLADYLRPELIRLPMNARTKWDAIGELVDMIAAAGRTRDRQRLLDSVLAREQQRTTAIGRGLAIPHAKCDACDELVVAVGVPLEPLPFDAIDGQPVRLVVLLASAMAQASLQIQVLARVSRLVLNEAAFERVVSSPNADSMIATIRQFNST
;
A
#
# COMPACT_ATOMS: atom_id res chain seq x y z
N MET A 1 5.53 72.18 4.66
CA MET A 1 5.68 72.85 3.36
C MET A 1 5.67 71.79 2.26
N VAL A 2 4.55 71.71 1.51
CA VAL A 2 4.44 71.91 0.03
C VAL A 2 5.00 70.71 -0.78
N ARG A 3 4.19 69.71 -1.16
CA ARG A 3 3.26 69.58 -2.33
C ARG A 3 3.93 69.47 -3.72
N GLN A 4 3.70 68.31 -4.38
CA GLN A 4 3.12 68.08 -5.74
C GLN A 4 3.23 66.55 -5.99
N ARG A 5 2.23 65.69 -6.23
CA ARG A 5 0.98 65.63 -7.03
C ARG A 5 1.15 65.78 -8.54
N MET A 6 1.01 64.66 -9.26
CA MET A 6 0.20 64.41 -10.48
C MET A 6 0.66 63.04 -11.05
N GLY A 7 -0.16 62.10 -11.51
CA GLY A 7 -1.61 62.04 -11.74
C GLY A 7 -1.88 61.00 -12.86
N LEU A 8 -2.78 60.05 -12.57
CA LEU A 8 -3.76 59.33 -13.43
C LEU A 8 -3.39 58.94 -14.88
N GLN A 9 -3.74 57.74 -15.37
CA GLN A 9 -5.11 57.41 -15.80
C GLN A 9 -5.42 55.90 -15.87
N ARG A 10 -6.72 55.62 -15.83
CA ARG A 10 -7.45 54.35 -15.67
C ARG A 10 -7.95 53.78 -17.01
N ALA A 11 -8.54 52.57 -16.88
CA ALA A 11 -9.61 51.95 -17.68
C ALA A 11 -9.14 51.17 -18.91
N GLY A 12 -9.64 49.98 -19.22
CA GLY A 12 -10.76 49.20 -18.71
C GLY A 12 -11.24 48.25 -19.83
N LEU A 13 -12.04 47.25 -19.45
CA LEU A 13 -12.94 46.39 -20.26
C LEU A 13 -12.55 44.91 -20.41
N ARG A 14 -13.37 44.06 -19.75
CA ARG A 14 -13.65 42.64 -20.04
C ARG A 14 -14.73 42.54 -21.15
N PRO A 15 -15.33 41.36 -21.42
CA PRO A 15 -14.83 40.08 -21.95
C PRO A 15 -15.56 39.69 -23.26
N GLY A 16 -15.17 38.60 -23.92
CA GLY A 16 -15.93 38.02 -25.02
C GLY A 16 -15.66 36.53 -25.22
N HIS A 17 -16.65 35.71 -24.86
CA HIS A 17 -16.84 34.36 -25.42
C HIS A 17 -17.64 34.52 -26.73
N PRO A 18 -17.53 33.57 -27.67
CA PRO A 18 -18.73 32.75 -27.90
C PRO A 18 -18.43 31.27 -28.16
N ALA A 19 -19.55 30.56 -28.17
CA ALA A 19 -19.75 29.12 -28.28
C ALA A 19 -19.27 28.49 -29.60
N GLY A 20 -19.01 27.19 -29.52
CA GLY A 20 -18.87 26.28 -30.66
C GLY A 20 -19.43 24.91 -30.29
N SER A 21 -20.74 24.77 -30.47
CA SER A 21 -21.47 23.51 -30.51
C SER A 21 -21.22 22.79 -31.83
N HIS A 22 -20.85 21.51 -31.80
CA HIS A 22 -21.09 20.59 -32.90
C HIS A 22 -21.67 19.28 -32.39
N ASP A 23 -22.45 18.71 -33.29
CA ASP A 23 -23.64 17.93 -33.09
C ASP A 23 -23.37 16.42 -33.24
N LEU A 24 -24.36 15.69 -32.74
CA LEU A 24 -24.64 14.26 -32.71
C LEU A 24 -24.13 13.42 -33.88
N THR A 25 -23.81 12.15 -33.59
CA THR A 25 -24.39 11.02 -34.34
C THR A 25 -24.51 9.77 -33.48
N GLU A 26 -25.62 9.07 -33.70
CA GLU A 26 -26.19 7.96 -32.95
C GLU A 26 -25.49 6.62 -33.20
N PHE A 27 -25.61 5.68 -32.26
CA PHE A 27 -25.51 4.24 -32.53
C PHE A 27 -26.72 3.51 -31.91
N PRO A 28 -27.47 2.72 -32.69
CA PRO A 28 -28.72 2.12 -32.24
C PRO A 28 -28.54 0.76 -31.55
N GLY A 29 -29.29 0.60 -30.46
CA GLY A 29 -30.18 -0.52 -30.13
C GLY A 29 -29.73 -1.97 -30.30
N SER A 30 -29.91 -2.77 -29.23
CA SER A 30 -30.63 -4.04 -29.32
C SER A 30 -31.08 -4.53 -27.94
N VAL A 31 -32.39 -4.39 -27.73
CA VAL A 31 -33.21 -5.03 -26.69
C VAL A 31 -33.32 -6.53 -27.01
N HIS A 32 -33.17 -7.41 -26.01
CA HIS A 32 -33.75 -8.76 -26.07
C HIS A 32 -34.63 -9.02 -24.84
N ARG A 33 -35.90 -9.29 -25.14
CA ARG A 33 -37.03 -9.45 -24.22
C ARG A 33 -37.20 -10.93 -23.84
N ARG A 34 -37.55 -11.12 -22.56
CA ARG A 34 -38.02 -12.33 -21.85
C ARG A 34 -38.75 -13.38 -22.69
N ARG A 35 -38.61 -14.65 -22.29
CA ARG A 35 -39.75 -15.60 -22.25
C ARG A 35 -39.73 -16.46 -20.98
N SER A 36 -40.88 -16.45 -20.32
CA SER A 36 -41.31 -17.31 -19.22
C SER A 36 -42.37 -18.26 -19.79
N ILE A 37 -42.26 -19.57 -19.54
CA ILE A 37 -43.29 -20.58 -19.82
C ILE A 37 -43.12 -21.66 -18.74
N SER A 38 -43.96 -21.69 -17.71
CA SER A 38 -45.24 -22.43 -17.62
C SER A 38 -45.08 -23.95 -17.59
N GLY A 39 -45.48 -24.55 -16.47
CA GLY A 39 -45.51 -26.01 -16.30
C GLY A 39 -46.09 -26.42 -14.94
N ARG A 40 -47.39 -26.18 -14.75
CA ARG A 40 -48.18 -26.78 -13.66
C ARG A 40 -48.26 -28.29 -13.86
N ARG A 41 -48.06 -29.08 -12.80
CA ARG A 41 -48.85 -30.29 -12.58
C ARG A 41 -49.11 -30.52 -11.08
N LEU A 42 -50.40 -30.67 -10.83
CA LEU A 42 -51.10 -30.88 -9.59
C LEU A 42 -51.05 -32.37 -9.21
N PHE A 43 -50.69 -32.71 -7.98
CA PHE A 43 -51.11 -33.96 -7.34
C PHE A 43 -51.50 -33.67 -5.89
N MET A 44 -52.67 -34.20 -5.52
CA MET A 44 -53.40 -33.92 -4.30
C MET A 44 -53.26 -35.12 -3.35
N LEU A 45 -52.89 -34.80 -2.10
CA LEU A 45 -53.23 -35.41 -0.79
C LEU A 45 -53.17 -36.94 -0.61
N GLN A 46 -52.34 -37.39 0.35
CA GLN A 46 -52.79 -38.22 1.48
C GLN A 46 -51.99 -37.92 2.77
N SER A 47 -52.70 -38.08 3.88
CA SER A 47 -52.41 -37.77 5.29
C SER A 47 -51.07 -38.25 5.87
N GLY A 48 -50.56 -37.52 6.87
CA GLY A 48 -49.51 -38.01 7.77
C GLY A 48 -49.19 -37.00 8.87
N ALA A 49 -49.47 -37.37 10.11
CA ALA A 49 -49.28 -36.56 11.30
C ALA A 49 -47.80 -36.26 11.61
N ALA A 50 -47.60 -35.09 12.24
CA ALA A 50 -46.50 -34.67 13.11
C ALA A 50 -45.23 -35.53 13.15
N GLY A 51 -44.13 -34.94 12.66
CA GLY A 51 -42.77 -35.36 12.97
C GLY A 51 -41.80 -34.28 12.52
N LEU A 52 -41.20 -33.55 13.46
CA LEU A 52 -40.08 -32.67 13.15
C LEU A 52 -38.96 -33.53 12.55
N SER A 53 -38.58 -33.27 11.30
CA SER A 53 -37.38 -33.87 10.73
C SER A 53 -36.14 -33.35 11.48
N PRO A 54 -35.17 -34.22 11.79
CA PRO A 54 -33.95 -33.79 12.45
C PRO A 54 -33.20 -32.80 11.57
N ARG A 55 -32.66 -31.74 12.17
CA ARG A 55 -31.74 -30.82 11.50
C ARG A 55 -30.58 -31.64 10.89
N PRO A 56 -30.06 -31.27 9.71
CA PRO A 56 -28.89 -31.94 9.18
C PRO A 56 -27.75 -31.80 10.18
N GLU A 57 -27.23 -32.94 10.64
CA GLU A 57 -25.99 -32.98 11.40
C GLU A 57 -24.89 -32.49 10.47
N PHE A 58 -24.44 -31.26 10.69
CA PHE A 58 -23.22 -30.79 10.04
C PHE A 58 -22.10 -31.68 10.52
N PRO A 59 -21.34 -32.34 9.61
CA PRO A 59 -20.18 -33.10 10.03
C PRO A 59 -19.31 -32.16 10.85
N THR A 60 -18.96 -32.60 12.06
CA THR A 60 -18.05 -31.88 12.93
C THR A 60 -16.85 -31.52 12.08
N MET A 61 -16.71 -30.22 11.82
CA MET A 61 -15.53 -29.69 11.16
C MET A 61 -14.40 -30.02 12.12
N VAL A 62 -13.75 -31.16 11.90
CA VAL A 62 -12.40 -31.43 12.36
C VAL A 62 -11.66 -30.22 11.85
N ARG A 63 -11.39 -29.28 12.76
CA ARG A 63 -10.40 -28.25 12.53
C ARG A 63 -9.18 -29.10 12.19
N ARG A 64 -8.87 -29.20 10.90
CA ARG A 64 -7.52 -29.58 10.49
C ARG A 64 -6.69 -28.58 11.27
N ASP A 65 -6.03 -29.10 12.31
CA ASP A 65 -4.91 -28.46 12.93
C ASP A 65 -4.03 -28.10 11.76
N ARG A 66 -4.19 -26.86 11.29
CA ARG A 66 -3.17 -26.23 10.49
C ARG A 66 -1.99 -26.36 11.42
N GLN A 67 -1.02 -27.14 11.01
CA GLN A 67 0.33 -27.04 11.49
C GLN A 67 0.67 -25.54 11.51
N CYS A 68 0.37 -24.90 12.63
CA CYS A 68 1.12 -23.78 13.14
C CYS A 68 2.35 -24.44 13.74
N GLU A 69 3.11 -25.14 12.88
CA GLU A 69 4.51 -25.38 13.14
C GLU A 69 5.06 -24.01 13.45
N ILE A 70 5.61 -23.90 14.65
CA ILE A 70 6.14 -22.67 15.22
C ILE A 70 7.03 -22.06 14.14
N ALA A 71 6.49 -21.09 13.40
CA ALA A 71 7.25 -20.40 12.39
C ALA A 71 8.44 -19.82 13.17
N PRO A 72 9.69 -20.05 12.72
CA PRO A 72 10.85 -19.49 13.39
C PRO A 72 10.56 -18.02 13.62
N LEU A 73 10.79 -17.53 14.85
CA LEU A 73 10.48 -16.16 15.24
C LEU A 73 11.06 -15.22 14.18
N LEU A 74 10.21 -14.76 13.27
CA LEU A 74 10.67 -13.95 12.15
C LEU A 74 11.23 -12.65 12.72
N LEU A 75 12.54 -12.44 12.61
CA LEU A 75 13.21 -11.20 13.01
C LEU A 75 13.32 -10.30 11.78
N LEU A 76 12.83 -9.06 11.89
CA LEU A 76 12.91 -8.07 10.81
C LEU A 76 14.38 -7.81 10.43
N ALA A 77 15.27 -7.81 11.43
CA ALA A 77 16.70 -7.59 11.24
C ALA A 77 17.39 -8.57 10.28
N ASP A 78 16.83 -9.77 10.06
CA ASP A 78 17.44 -10.77 9.17
C ASP A 78 17.21 -10.45 7.68
N TYR A 79 16.21 -9.61 7.38
CA TYR A 79 15.88 -9.12 6.04
C TYR A 79 16.56 -7.79 5.70
N LEU A 80 17.27 -7.20 6.66
CA LEU A 80 17.98 -5.94 6.45
C LEU A 80 19.41 -6.21 5.98
N ARG A 81 19.88 -5.33 5.10
CA ARG A 81 21.25 -5.32 4.57
C ARG A 81 21.76 -3.88 4.64
N PRO A 82 23.00 -3.63 5.08
CA PRO A 82 23.52 -2.27 5.20
C PRO A 82 23.44 -1.44 3.91
N GLU A 83 23.71 -2.08 2.76
CA GLU A 83 23.61 -1.47 1.43
C GLU A 83 22.19 -1.07 1.00
N LEU A 84 21.16 -1.62 1.66
CA LEU A 84 19.75 -1.31 1.43
C LEU A 84 19.17 -0.35 2.49
N ILE A 85 20.03 0.34 3.24
CA ILE A 85 19.63 1.33 4.25
C ILE A 85 20.24 2.69 3.91
N ARG A 86 19.40 3.72 3.82
CA ARG A 86 19.81 5.10 3.46
C ARG A 86 19.43 6.10 4.54
N LEU A 87 20.45 6.66 5.18
CA LEU A 87 20.32 7.63 6.28
C LEU A 87 21.35 8.77 6.06
N PRO A 88 20.92 10.03 5.83
CA PRO A 88 19.59 10.43 5.39
C PRO A 88 19.34 10.10 3.91
N MET A 89 18.07 10.03 3.51
CA MET A 89 17.65 10.02 2.10
C MET A 89 17.82 11.40 1.45
N ASN A 90 17.99 11.41 0.12
CA ASN A 90 18.01 12.63 -0.67
C ASN A 90 16.60 13.06 -1.14
N ALA A 91 15.65 12.12 -1.14
CA ALA A 91 14.28 12.34 -1.58
C ALA A 91 13.57 13.51 -0.87
N ARG A 92 12.87 14.32 -1.67
CA ARG A 92 12.07 15.46 -1.19
C ARG A 92 10.57 15.29 -1.41
N THR A 93 10.18 14.29 -2.20
CA THR A 93 8.78 13.91 -2.41
C THR A 93 8.59 12.42 -2.14
N LYS A 94 7.34 12.02 -1.88
CA LYS A 94 6.92 10.62 -1.78
C LYS A 94 7.43 9.77 -2.96
N TRP A 95 7.33 10.29 -4.17
CA TRP A 95 7.69 9.58 -5.39
C TRP A 95 9.20 9.41 -5.52
N ASP A 96 9.96 10.45 -5.17
CA ASP A 96 11.43 10.37 -5.13
C ASP A 96 11.89 9.36 -4.09
N ALA A 97 11.21 9.28 -2.93
CA ALA A 97 11.56 8.33 -1.87
C ALA A 97 11.37 6.88 -2.33
N ILE A 98 10.26 6.60 -3.03
CA ILE A 98 10.03 5.28 -3.64
C ILE A 98 11.10 5.00 -4.69
N GLY A 99 11.38 5.97 -5.58
CA GLY A 99 12.41 5.84 -6.62
C GLY A 99 13.80 5.55 -6.06
N GLU A 100 14.25 6.32 -5.06
CA GLU A 100 15.56 6.18 -4.41
C GLU A 100 15.72 4.79 -3.77
N LEU A 101 14.69 4.27 -3.09
CA LEU A 101 14.76 2.93 -2.51
C LEU A 101 14.75 1.82 -3.58
N VAL A 102 14.03 2.00 -4.69
CA VAL A 102 14.09 1.07 -5.82
C VAL A 102 15.46 1.09 -6.50
N ASP A 103 16.08 2.27 -6.62
CA ASP A 103 17.44 2.42 -7.15
C ASP A 103 18.46 1.66 -6.32
N MET A 104 18.34 1.71 -5.00
CA MET A 104 19.20 0.94 -4.09
C MET A 104 19.03 -0.57 -4.29
N ILE A 105 17.80 -1.05 -4.42
CA ILE A 105 17.51 -2.48 -4.69
C ILE A 105 18.13 -2.91 -6.01
N ALA A 106 18.04 -2.08 -7.06
CA ALA A 106 18.64 -2.35 -8.36
C ALA A 106 20.17 -2.33 -8.31
N ALA A 107 20.77 -1.33 -7.65
CA ALA A 107 22.21 -1.22 -7.49
C ALA A 107 22.83 -2.41 -6.73
N ALA A 108 22.09 -2.98 -5.78
CA ALA A 108 22.46 -4.19 -5.05
C ALA A 108 22.23 -5.50 -5.85
N GLY A 109 21.73 -5.43 -7.09
CA GLY A 109 21.45 -6.61 -7.92
C GLY A 109 20.29 -7.47 -7.41
N ARG A 110 19.37 -6.88 -6.63
CA ARG A 110 18.25 -7.58 -5.97
C ARG A 110 16.94 -7.52 -6.78
N THR A 111 17.00 -6.95 -7.98
CA THR A 111 15.94 -6.99 -8.99
C THR A 111 16.57 -7.20 -10.37
N ARG A 112 15.88 -7.97 -11.22
CA ARG A 112 16.23 -8.20 -12.63
C ARG A 112 15.77 -7.05 -13.53
N ASP A 113 14.82 -6.24 -13.07
CA ASP A 113 14.25 -5.12 -13.80
C ASP A 113 13.83 -4.02 -12.83
N ARG A 114 14.63 -2.95 -12.80
CA ARG A 114 14.39 -1.77 -11.96
C ARG A 114 13.07 -1.08 -12.32
N GLN A 115 12.81 -0.87 -13.61
CA GLN A 115 11.66 -0.08 -14.04
C GLN A 115 10.36 -0.82 -13.72
N ARG A 116 10.33 -2.13 -13.97
CA ARG A 116 9.18 -2.96 -13.64
C ARG A 116 8.89 -3.01 -12.14
N LEU A 117 9.93 -3.05 -11.30
CA LEU A 117 9.77 -2.96 -9.86
C LEU A 117 9.19 -1.59 -9.46
N LEU A 118 9.76 -0.50 -9.99
CA LEU A 118 9.27 0.86 -9.74
C LEU A 118 7.79 1.00 -10.10
N ASP A 119 7.41 0.61 -11.32
CA ASP A 119 6.04 0.69 -11.81
C ASP A 119 5.07 -0.10 -10.92
N SER A 120 5.50 -1.29 -10.47
CA SER A 120 4.70 -2.13 -9.57
C SER A 120 4.44 -1.46 -8.22
N VAL A 121 5.47 -0.83 -7.63
CA VAL A 121 5.35 -0.14 -6.34
C VAL A 121 4.52 1.14 -6.49
N LEU A 122 4.74 1.92 -7.55
CA LEU A 122 3.98 3.14 -7.82
C LEU A 122 2.50 2.84 -8.08
N ALA A 123 2.19 1.81 -8.86
CA ALA A 123 0.81 1.39 -9.11
C ALA A 123 0.10 1.01 -7.80
N ARG A 124 0.79 0.35 -6.87
CA ARG A 124 0.24 0.03 -5.55
C ARG A 124 0.01 1.28 -4.70
N GLU A 125 0.94 2.22 -4.70
CA GLU A 125 0.84 3.48 -3.96
C GLU A 125 -0.31 4.37 -4.49
N GLN A 126 -0.52 4.40 -5.80
CA GLN A 126 -1.59 5.18 -6.44
C GLN A 126 -3.00 4.66 -6.12
N GLN A 127 -3.16 3.36 -5.88
CA GLN A 127 -4.46 2.81 -5.46
C GLN A 127 -4.90 3.39 -4.11
N ARG A 128 -3.96 3.49 -3.17
CA ARG A 128 -4.11 4.08 -1.84
C ARG A 128 -2.72 4.21 -1.24
N THR A 129 -2.53 5.34 -0.52
CA THR A 129 -1.33 5.60 0.27
C THR A 129 -0.91 4.39 1.09
N THR A 130 0.40 4.11 1.12
CA THR A 130 1.00 3.12 2.03
C THR A 130 1.58 3.75 3.30
N ALA A 131 1.42 5.06 3.47
CA ALA A 131 1.68 5.74 4.72
C ALA A 131 0.54 5.48 5.72
N ILE A 132 0.79 4.53 6.63
CA ILE A 132 -0.21 4.04 7.59
C ILE A 132 -0.36 4.95 8.83
N GLY A 133 0.41 6.04 8.88
CA GLY A 133 0.46 6.98 9.99
C GLY A 133 1.63 6.72 10.94
N ARG A 134 1.70 7.54 11.99
CA ARG A 134 2.72 7.47 13.07
C ARG A 134 4.15 7.54 12.52
N GLY A 135 4.34 8.34 11.47
CA GLY A 135 5.63 8.57 10.84
C GLY A 135 6.15 7.43 9.96
N LEU A 136 5.33 6.44 9.59
CA LEU A 136 5.76 5.30 8.77
C LEU A 136 5.03 5.21 7.42
N ALA A 137 5.81 5.02 6.36
CA ALA A 137 5.32 4.51 5.08
C ALA A 137 5.90 3.13 4.78
N ILE A 138 5.06 2.27 4.19
CA ILE A 138 5.47 0.92 3.80
C ILE A 138 5.16 0.65 2.32
N PRO A 139 5.83 1.33 1.36
CA PRO A 139 5.65 1.04 -0.06
C PRO A 139 5.94 -0.44 -0.33
N HIS A 140 5.04 -1.15 -0.99
CA HIS A 140 5.21 -2.58 -1.19
C HIS A 140 4.63 -3.03 -2.51
N ALA A 141 5.25 -4.04 -3.12
CA ALA A 141 4.71 -4.68 -4.31
C ALA A 141 5.07 -6.16 -4.34
N LYS A 142 4.21 -6.92 -5.01
CA LYS A 142 4.61 -8.21 -5.57
C LYS A 142 5.12 -7.91 -6.97
N CYS A 143 6.31 -8.40 -7.28
CA CYS A 143 6.94 -8.17 -8.57
C CYS A 143 7.73 -9.42 -8.96
N ASP A 144 7.57 -9.88 -10.18
CA ASP A 144 8.34 -10.97 -10.76
C ASP A 144 9.73 -10.54 -11.25
N ALA A 145 10.08 -9.26 -11.10
CA ALA A 145 11.45 -8.78 -11.22
C ALA A 145 12.34 -9.14 -10.01
N CYS A 146 11.73 -9.51 -8.88
CA CYS A 146 12.44 -9.97 -7.67
C CYS A 146 12.28 -11.49 -7.49
N ASP A 147 13.37 -12.17 -7.16
CA ASP A 147 13.38 -13.62 -6.93
C ASP A 147 13.09 -13.99 -5.46
N GLU A 148 13.32 -13.04 -4.55
CA GLU A 148 13.09 -13.18 -3.12
C GLU A 148 12.51 -11.89 -2.52
N LEU A 149 12.13 -11.93 -1.24
CA LEU A 149 11.77 -10.74 -0.48
C LEU A 149 13.00 -9.86 -0.26
N VAL A 150 12.87 -8.59 -0.61
CA VAL A 150 13.86 -7.55 -0.42
C VAL A 150 13.24 -6.43 0.40
N VAL A 151 14.00 -5.93 1.37
CA VAL A 151 13.60 -4.80 2.22
C VAL A 151 14.63 -3.69 2.04
N ALA A 152 14.17 -2.52 1.63
CA ALA A 152 14.97 -1.29 1.62
C ALA A 152 14.40 -0.28 2.60
N VAL A 153 15.27 0.41 3.33
CA VAL A 153 14.87 1.34 4.39
C VAL A 153 15.49 2.70 4.15
N GLY A 154 14.68 3.74 4.35
CA GLY A 154 15.13 5.11 4.25
C GLY A 154 14.59 5.96 5.39
N VAL A 155 15.45 6.83 5.92
CA VAL A 155 15.06 7.92 6.83
C VAL A 155 15.31 9.23 6.09
N PRO A 156 14.28 10.01 5.76
CA PRO A 156 14.47 11.29 5.08
C PRO A 156 15.16 12.29 6.01
N LEU A 157 15.88 13.24 5.42
CA LEU A 157 16.56 14.31 6.17
C LEU A 157 15.59 15.11 7.04
N GLU A 158 14.40 15.39 6.50
CA GLU A 158 13.28 16.04 7.18
C GLU A 158 12.03 15.16 7.00
N PRO A 159 11.07 15.19 7.95
CA PRO A 159 9.82 14.44 7.81
C PRO A 159 9.11 14.75 6.48
N LEU A 160 8.83 13.70 5.71
CA LEU A 160 8.40 13.79 4.32
C LEU A 160 6.87 13.73 4.20
N PRO A 161 6.21 14.68 3.51
CA PRO A 161 4.80 14.53 3.15
C PRO A 161 4.57 13.29 2.29
N PHE A 162 3.71 12.38 2.74
CA PHE A 162 3.46 11.08 2.10
C PHE A 162 1.97 10.75 1.98
N ASP A 163 1.09 11.73 2.19
CA ASP A 163 -0.37 11.51 2.25
C ASP A 163 -0.73 10.42 3.27
N ALA A 164 -0.15 10.48 4.48
CA ALA A 164 -0.45 9.51 5.53
C ALA A 164 -1.92 9.59 5.97
N ILE A 165 -2.47 8.45 6.39
CA ILE A 165 -3.88 8.34 6.80
C ILE A 165 -4.21 9.28 7.99
N ASP A 166 -3.25 9.54 8.85
CA ASP A 166 -3.37 10.46 9.99
C ASP A 166 -2.92 11.91 9.67
N GLY A 167 -2.56 12.19 8.42
CA GLY A 167 -2.07 13.48 7.96
C GLY A 167 -0.67 13.85 8.44
N GLN A 168 0.03 12.98 9.17
CA GLN A 168 1.38 13.26 9.68
C GLN A 168 2.45 12.97 8.63
N PRO A 169 3.55 13.74 8.60
CA PRO A 169 4.67 13.44 7.71
C PRO A 169 5.39 12.15 8.14
N VAL A 170 6.03 11.50 7.17
CA VAL A 170 6.74 10.23 7.35
C VAL A 170 8.20 10.48 7.73
N ARG A 171 8.67 9.74 8.74
CA ARG A 171 10.06 9.74 9.23
C ARG A 171 10.80 8.44 8.93
N LEU A 172 10.08 7.40 8.52
CA LEU A 172 10.65 6.11 8.14
C LEU A 172 9.89 5.56 6.93
N VAL A 173 10.62 5.24 5.86
CA VAL A 173 10.10 4.56 4.68
C VAL A 173 10.70 3.16 4.64
N VAL A 174 9.86 2.12 4.62
CA VAL A 174 10.30 0.73 4.51
C VAL A 174 9.68 0.14 3.25
N LEU A 175 10.47 -0.01 2.18
CA LEU A 175 10.02 -0.60 0.93
C LEU A 175 10.15 -2.12 0.97
N LEU A 176 9.08 -2.85 0.64
CA LEU A 176 9.10 -4.32 0.53
C LEU A 176 8.75 -4.77 -0.89
N ALA A 177 9.68 -5.45 -1.56
CA ALA A 177 9.47 -6.07 -2.85
C ALA A 177 9.62 -7.59 -2.72
N SER A 178 8.67 -8.37 -3.23
CA SER A 178 8.76 -9.84 -3.13
C SER A 178 8.28 -10.55 -4.37
N ALA A 179 8.88 -11.70 -4.66
CA ALA A 179 8.35 -12.68 -5.60
C ALA A 179 6.90 -13.08 -5.24
N MET A 180 6.09 -13.43 -6.25
CA MET A 180 4.67 -13.78 -6.03
C MET A 180 4.48 -14.94 -5.03
N ALA A 181 5.39 -15.92 -5.02
CA ALA A 181 5.36 -17.07 -4.13
C ALA A 181 5.59 -16.72 -2.65
N GLN A 182 6.17 -15.54 -2.35
CA GLN A 182 6.54 -15.13 -0.99
C GLN A 182 5.54 -14.15 -0.36
N ALA A 183 4.29 -14.12 -0.84
CA ALA A 183 3.25 -13.23 -0.32
C ALA A 183 3.03 -13.37 1.20
N SER A 184 3.03 -14.60 1.73
CA SER A 184 2.86 -14.84 3.16
C SER A 184 4.02 -14.26 3.98
N LEU A 185 5.23 -14.29 3.44
CA LEU A 185 6.42 -13.75 4.10
C LEU A 185 6.38 -12.22 4.15
N GLN A 186 5.99 -11.58 3.03
CA GLN A 186 5.79 -10.12 2.97
C GLN A 186 4.82 -9.65 4.06
N ILE A 187 3.68 -10.34 4.23
CA ILE A 187 2.69 -10.00 5.27
C ILE A 187 3.28 -10.11 6.69
N GLN A 188 4.12 -11.14 6.94
CA GLN A 188 4.78 -11.29 8.23
C GLN A 188 5.78 -10.15 8.50
N VAL A 189 6.56 -9.74 7.50
CA VAL A 189 7.49 -8.61 7.63
C VAL A 189 6.73 -7.30 7.83
N LEU A 190 5.63 -7.06 7.10
CA LEU A 190 4.75 -5.92 7.32
C LEU A 190 4.28 -5.85 8.77
N ALA A 191 3.83 -6.98 9.34
CA ALA A 191 3.37 -7.03 10.73
C ALA A 191 4.49 -6.68 11.73
N ARG A 192 5.75 -7.08 11.46
CA ARG A 192 6.90 -6.70 12.30
C ARG A 192 7.23 -5.22 12.21
N VAL A 193 7.23 -4.65 11.00
CA VAL A 193 7.45 -3.22 10.78
C VAL A 193 6.37 -2.39 11.48
N SER A 194 5.09 -2.78 11.36
CA SER A 194 4.00 -2.08 12.07
C SER A 194 4.13 -2.13 13.59
N ARG A 195 4.62 -3.25 14.15
CA ARG A 195 4.88 -3.37 15.60
C ARG A 195 6.01 -2.47 16.09
N LEU A 196 7.06 -2.26 15.28
CA LEU A 196 8.15 -1.36 15.62
C LEU A 196 7.63 0.05 15.93
N VAL A 197 6.69 0.56 15.13
CA VAL A 197 6.12 1.90 15.31
C VAL A 197 5.18 1.98 16.51
N LEU A 198 4.61 0.86 16.98
CA LEU A 198 3.81 0.84 18.22
C LEU A 198 4.66 1.10 19.47
N ASN A 199 5.95 0.80 19.43
CA ASN A 199 6.89 1.13 20.48
C ASN A 199 7.61 2.44 20.15
N GLU A 200 7.11 3.56 20.67
CA GLU A 200 7.64 4.91 20.39
C GLU A 200 9.14 5.03 20.72
N ALA A 201 9.58 4.49 21.86
CA ALA A 201 11.00 4.51 22.22
C ALA A 201 11.88 3.73 21.25
N ALA A 202 11.40 2.59 20.73
CA ALA A 202 12.13 1.82 19.72
C ALA A 202 12.13 2.53 18.36
N PHE A 203 10.98 3.09 17.96
CA PHE A 203 10.86 3.85 16.72
C PHE A 203 11.81 5.06 16.71
N GLU A 204 11.86 5.84 17.79
CA GLU A 204 12.78 6.97 17.91
C GLU A 204 14.25 6.56 17.80
N ARG A 205 14.65 5.44 18.42
CA ARG A 205 16.03 4.92 18.28
C ARG A 205 16.35 4.49 16.84
N VAL A 206 15.38 3.93 16.13
CA VAL A 206 15.56 3.53 14.73
C VAL A 206 15.76 4.76 13.84
N VAL A 207 14.88 5.76 13.91
CA VAL A 207 14.98 6.95 13.04
C VAL A 207 16.13 7.89 13.41
N SER A 208 16.67 7.79 14.64
CA SER A 208 17.87 8.54 15.07
C SER A 208 19.18 7.77 14.90
N SER A 209 19.16 6.58 14.30
CA SER A 209 20.36 5.77 14.11
C SER A 209 21.38 6.49 13.19
N PRO A 210 22.66 6.58 13.60
CA PRO A 210 23.66 7.36 12.85
C PRO A 210 24.13 6.69 11.55
N ASN A 211 23.92 5.38 11.41
CA ASN A 211 24.31 4.59 10.25
C ASN A 211 23.49 3.29 10.17
N ALA A 212 23.65 2.59 9.04
CA ALA A 212 22.92 1.37 8.74
C ALA A 212 23.13 0.25 9.77
N ASP A 213 24.37 0.01 10.20
CA ASP A 213 24.70 -1.05 11.16
C ASP A 213 24.05 -0.79 12.53
N SER A 214 24.07 0.46 12.99
CA SER A 214 23.42 0.88 14.24
C SER A 214 21.90 0.71 14.17
N MET A 215 21.29 1.02 13.03
CA MET A 215 19.87 0.80 12.80
C MET A 215 19.53 -0.70 12.86
N ILE A 216 20.30 -1.55 12.17
CA ILE A 216 20.09 -3.00 12.18
C ILE A 216 20.22 -3.56 13.61
N ALA A 217 21.25 -3.13 14.35
CA ALA A 217 21.44 -3.55 15.74
C ALA A 217 20.25 -3.14 16.63
N THR A 218 19.75 -1.91 16.46
CA THR A 218 18.58 -1.40 17.19
C THR A 218 17.33 -2.22 16.89
N ILE A 219 17.06 -2.51 15.62
CA ILE A 219 15.91 -3.33 15.19
C ILE A 219 16.04 -4.75 15.73
N ARG A 220 17.25 -5.32 15.71
CA ARG A 220 17.54 -6.65 16.25
C ARG A 220 17.25 -6.71 17.75
N GLN A 221 17.71 -5.73 18.52
CA GLN A 221 17.43 -5.64 19.96
C GLN A 221 15.93 -5.56 20.25
N PHE A 222 15.18 -4.78 19.46
CA PHE A 222 13.72 -4.70 19.57
C PHE A 222 13.02 -6.03 19.27
N ASN A 223 13.51 -6.81 18.29
CA ASN A 223 12.90 -8.10 17.94
C ASN A 223 13.16 -9.21 18.98
N SER A 224 14.14 -9.04 19.88
CA SER A 224 14.49 -9.98 20.94
C SER A 224 13.80 -9.72 22.28
N THR A 225 13.01 -8.65 22.40
CA THR A 225 12.23 -8.28 23.59
C THR A 225 10.76 -8.67 23.40
#